data_AF-A0A2E9A6A1-F1
#
_entry.id   AF-A0A2E9A6A1-F1
#
_cell.length_a   1.000
_cell.length_b   1.000
_cell.length_c   1.000
_cell.angle_alpha   90.00
_cell.angle_beta   90.00
_cell.angle_gamma   90.00
#
_symmetry.space_group_name_H-M   'P 1'
#
loop_
_entity.id
_entity.type
_entity.pdbx_description
1 polymer ?
#
loop_
_entity_poly.entity_id
_entity_poly.type
_entity_poly.pdbx_seq_one_letter_code
_entity_poly.pdbx_strand_id
1 'polypeptide(L)'
;MNSGDIVNEILDIAQNSSKMPGFGSKVLVDVDRLEAVASRLSQSITTDNLEAIEVLKQKDSILSLAQLEAERIREAADQESREMSASAQLVRDEKFGDSAIIKDAENRAEEVREKAAEDAQLIVQDAQRKAFRMVEQAESDSEARRSGADRYALEVLHSLEESMSSWISQVRTGLDSLQDNSGN
;
A
#
# COMPACT_ATOMS: atom_id res chain seq x y z
N MET A 1 -26.39 67.64 -19.30
CA MET A 1 -27.64 67.03 -19.77
C MET A 1 -27.25 65.80 -20.54
N ASN A 2 -27.75 64.65 -20.15
CA ASN A 2 -27.52 63.40 -20.86
C ASN A 2 -28.24 63.47 -22.22
N SER A 3 -27.73 62.76 -23.24
CA SER A 3 -28.43 62.54 -24.52
C SER A 3 -29.91 62.19 -24.33
N GLY A 4 -30.25 61.43 -23.27
CA GLY A 4 -31.64 61.14 -22.89
C GLY A 4 -32.47 62.36 -22.47
N ASP A 5 -31.87 63.33 -21.76
CA ASP A 5 -32.55 64.56 -21.35
C ASP A 5 -32.88 65.45 -22.57
N ILE A 6 -31.98 65.48 -23.56
CA ILE A 6 -32.14 66.25 -24.79
C ILE A 6 -33.23 65.64 -25.68
N VAL A 7 -33.28 64.30 -25.77
CA VAL A 7 -34.37 63.59 -26.46
C VAL A 7 -35.71 63.87 -25.80
N ASN A 8 -35.78 63.90 -24.47
CA ASN A 8 -37.00 64.26 -23.74
C ASN A 8 -37.42 65.71 -24.03
N GLU A 9 -36.47 66.64 -24.18
CA GLU A 9 -36.75 68.03 -24.58
C GLU A 9 -37.31 68.11 -26.01
N ILE A 10 -36.81 67.30 -26.95
CA ILE A 10 -37.37 67.17 -28.31
C ILE A 10 -38.80 66.63 -28.27
N LEU A 11 -39.04 65.60 -27.47
CA LEU A 11 -40.37 64.98 -27.31
C LEU A 11 -41.36 65.98 -26.71
N ASP A 12 -40.94 66.77 -25.73
CA ASP A 12 -41.74 67.82 -25.12
C ASP A 12 -42.09 68.92 -26.14
N ILE A 13 -41.12 69.37 -26.94
CA ILE A 13 -41.36 70.30 -28.04
C ILE A 13 -42.37 69.71 -29.04
N ALA A 14 -42.26 68.43 -29.39
CA ALA A 14 -43.18 67.80 -30.34
C ALA A 14 -44.61 67.66 -29.79
N GLN A 15 -44.77 67.42 -28.48
CA GLN A 15 -46.07 67.17 -27.85
C GLN A 15 -46.81 68.45 -27.42
N ASN A 16 -46.09 69.49 -27.00
CA ASN A 16 -46.65 70.71 -26.42
C ASN A 16 -46.62 71.94 -27.35
N SER A 17 -46.23 71.77 -28.62
CA SER A 17 -46.19 72.88 -29.58
C SER A 17 -47.58 73.23 -30.17
N SER A 18 -47.75 74.48 -30.61
CA SER A 18 -49.05 75.03 -31.05
C SER A 18 -49.46 74.47 -32.42
N LYS A 19 -50.69 73.95 -32.55
CA LYS A 19 -51.22 73.45 -33.85
C LYS A 19 -51.32 74.59 -34.85
N MET A 20 -50.88 74.35 -36.08
CA MET A 20 -50.89 75.36 -37.14
C MET A 20 -52.32 75.59 -37.67
N PRO A 21 -52.86 76.82 -37.61
CA PRO A 21 -54.21 77.11 -38.13
C PRO A 21 -54.30 76.83 -39.63
N GLY A 22 -55.34 76.10 -40.06
CA GLY A 22 -55.57 75.75 -41.48
C GLY A 22 -54.79 74.53 -41.99
N PHE A 23 -53.90 73.95 -41.18
CA PHE A 23 -53.03 72.83 -41.58
C PHE A 23 -53.13 71.62 -40.64
N GLY A 24 -54.34 71.07 -40.47
CA GLY A 24 -54.59 69.74 -39.90
C GLY A 24 -53.70 69.33 -38.70
N SER A 25 -52.97 68.22 -38.84
CA SER A 25 -52.09 67.64 -37.82
C SER A 25 -50.70 68.28 -37.73
N LYS A 26 -50.45 69.41 -38.42
CA LYS A 26 -49.15 70.07 -38.40
C LYS A 26 -49.03 70.99 -37.18
N VAL A 27 -47.82 71.05 -36.65
CA VAL A 27 -47.50 71.79 -35.43
C VAL A 27 -46.47 72.86 -35.78
N LEU A 28 -46.64 74.06 -35.23
CA LEU A 28 -45.74 75.19 -35.43
C LEU A 28 -44.57 75.05 -34.45
N VAL A 29 -43.37 74.92 -34.99
CA VAL A 29 -42.13 74.73 -34.23
C VAL A 29 -41.21 75.91 -34.51
N ASP A 30 -40.61 76.44 -33.45
CA ASP A 30 -39.53 77.42 -33.55
C ASP A 30 -38.28 76.71 -34.09
N VAL A 31 -37.86 77.11 -35.29
CA VAL A 31 -36.72 76.52 -36.00
C VAL A 31 -35.43 76.76 -35.23
N ASP A 32 -35.24 77.94 -34.63
CA ASP A 32 -34.03 78.29 -33.88
C ASP A 32 -33.92 77.43 -32.62
N ARG A 33 -35.05 77.19 -31.95
CA ARG A 33 -35.11 76.29 -30.78
C ARG A 33 -34.83 74.83 -31.17
N LEU A 34 -35.41 74.35 -32.27
CA LEU A 34 -35.18 72.98 -32.76
C LEU A 34 -33.72 72.77 -33.16
N GLU A 35 -33.11 73.74 -33.84
CA GLU A 35 -31.71 73.70 -34.26
C GLU A 35 -30.76 73.70 -33.05
N ALA A 36 -31.06 74.49 -32.01
CA ALA A 36 -30.31 74.48 -30.76
C ALA A 36 -30.37 73.13 -30.02
N VAL A 37 -31.55 72.48 -30.01
CA VAL A 37 -31.72 71.16 -29.39
C VAL A 37 -31.04 70.05 -30.21
N ALA A 38 -31.17 70.09 -31.54
CA ALA A 38 -30.51 69.16 -32.45
C ALA A 38 -28.98 69.28 -32.38
N SER A 39 -28.45 70.50 -32.32
CA SER A 39 -27.01 70.74 -32.14
C SER A 39 -26.51 70.21 -30.79
N ARG A 40 -27.26 70.43 -29.70
CA ARG A 40 -26.93 69.87 -28.38
C ARG A 40 -26.96 68.34 -28.40
N LEU A 41 -27.95 67.72 -29.05
CA LEU A 41 -28.04 66.26 -29.18
C LEU A 41 -26.86 65.70 -29.97
N SER A 42 -26.54 66.31 -31.12
CA SER A 42 -25.42 65.89 -31.95
C SER A 42 -24.09 66.00 -31.21
N GLN A 43 -23.90 67.08 -30.43
CA GLN A 43 -22.72 67.25 -29.59
C GLN A 43 -22.66 66.19 -28.48
N SER A 44 -23.78 65.92 -27.80
CA SER A 44 -23.88 64.91 -26.74
C SER A 44 -23.58 63.49 -27.24
N ILE A 45 -24.19 63.08 -28.36
CA ILE A 45 -23.93 61.76 -28.99
C ILE A 45 -22.46 61.62 -29.39
N THR A 46 -21.85 62.69 -29.92
CA THR A 46 -20.43 62.68 -30.29
C THR A 46 -19.55 62.50 -29.06
N THR A 47 -19.83 63.22 -27.98
CA THR A 47 -19.12 63.09 -26.70
C THR A 47 -19.29 61.69 -26.11
N ASP A 48 -20.51 61.17 -26.01
CA ASP A 48 -20.78 59.83 -25.47
C ASP A 48 -20.07 58.74 -26.29
N ASN A 49 -20.01 58.89 -27.62
CA ASN A 49 -19.30 57.95 -28.49
C ASN A 49 -17.78 58.00 -28.26
N LEU A 50 -17.20 59.19 -28.12
CA LEU A 50 -15.78 59.34 -27.78
C LEU A 50 -15.46 58.73 -26.41
N GLU A 51 -16.32 58.94 -25.41
CA GLU A 51 -16.19 58.31 -24.09
C GLU A 51 -16.29 56.78 -24.17
N ALA A 52 -17.26 56.25 -24.93
CA ALA A 52 -17.41 54.82 -25.11
C ALA A 52 -16.20 54.17 -25.80
N ILE A 53 -15.62 54.85 -26.80
CA ILE A 53 -14.38 54.40 -27.47
C ILE A 53 -13.22 54.35 -26.47
N GLU A 54 -13.07 55.37 -25.62
CA GLU A 54 -12.00 55.39 -24.62
C GLU A 54 -12.19 54.28 -23.56
N VAL A 55 -13.42 54.03 -23.12
CA VAL A 55 -13.74 52.91 -22.22
C VAL A 55 -13.43 51.56 -22.88
N LEU A 56 -13.75 51.38 -24.16
CA LEU A 56 -13.41 50.16 -24.91
C LEU A 56 -11.89 49.96 -25.00
N LYS A 57 -11.14 51.03 -25.29
CA LYS A 57 -9.69 51.00 -25.33
C LYS A 57 -9.07 50.64 -23.98
N GLN A 58 -9.61 51.19 -22.89
CA GLN A 58 -9.20 50.84 -21.53
C GLN A 58 -9.50 49.36 -21.23
N LYS A 59 -10.69 48.88 -21.59
CA LYS A 59 -11.07 47.47 -21.43
C LYS A 59 -10.14 46.55 -22.21
N ASP A 60 -9.83 46.86 -23.46
CA ASP A 60 -8.93 46.05 -24.29
C ASP A 60 -7.52 46.00 -23.68
N SER A 61 -7.06 47.12 -23.12
CA SER A 61 -5.78 47.20 -22.40
C SER A 61 -5.79 46.32 -21.13
N ILE A 62 -6.88 46.35 -20.35
CA ILE A 62 -7.04 45.51 -19.15
C ILE A 62 -7.07 44.03 -19.53
N LEU A 63 -7.80 43.66 -20.60
CA LEU A 63 -7.87 42.28 -21.08
C LEU A 63 -6.50 41.78 -21.52
N SER A 64 -5.75 42.58 -22.27
CA SER A 64 -4.39 42.21 -22.69
C SER A 64 -3.47 42.04 -21.48
N LEU A 65 -3.55 42.91 -20.49
CA LEU A 65 -2.75 42.80 -19.27
C LEU A 65 -3.12 41.54 -18.46
N ALA A 66 -4.42 41.27 -18.31
CA ALA A 66 -4.90 40.10 -17.60
C ALA A 66 -4.50 38.79 -18.30
N GLN A 67 -4.52 38.76 -19.63
CA GLN A 67 -4.06 37.62 -20.42
C GLN A 67 -2.56 37.37 -20.24
N LEU A 68 -1.75 38.44 -20.28
CA LEU A 68 -0.31 38.33 -20.05
C LEU A 68 -0.01 37.80 -18.64
N GLU A 69 -0.70 38.33 -17.63
CA GLU A 69 -0.50 37.89 -16.24
C GLU A 69 -0.99 36.45 -16.02
N ALA A 70 -2.09 36.05 -16.65
CA ALA A 70 -2.56 34.66 -16.61
C ALA A 70 -1.53 33.69 -17.21
N GLU A 71 -0.91 34.06 -18.33
CA GLU A 71 0.15 33.26 -18.94
C GLU A 71 1.38 33.18 -18.03
N ARG A 72 1.78 34.30 -17.45
CA ARG A 72 2.90 34.36 -16.48
C ARG A 72 2.65 33.45 -15.27
N ILE A 73 1.43 33.44 -14.73
CA ILE A 73 1.06 32.58 -13.60
C ILE A 73 1.10 31.11 -14.01
N ARG A 74 0.58 30.77 -15.20
CA ARG A 74 0.61 29.40 -15.71
C ARG A 74 2.05 28.91 -15.90
N GLU A 75 2.90 29.70 -16.53
CA GLU A 75 4.32 29.35 -16.72
C GLU A 75 5.04 29.17 -15.38
N ALA A 76 4.81 30.06 -14.42
CA ALA A 76 5.38 29.93 -13.08
C ALA A 76 4.91 28.66 -12.37
N ALA A 77 3.62 28.34 -12.43
CA ALA A 77 3.06 27.13 -11.83
C ALA A 77 3.59 25.85 -12.51
N ASP A 78 3.70 25.84 -13.83
CA ASP A 78 4.28 24.72 -14.58
C ASP A 78 5.76 24.53 -14.24
N GLN A 79 6.51 25.62 -14.12
CA GLN A 79 7.92 25.57 -13.72
C GLN A 79 8.09 25.06 -12.29
N GLU A 80 7.33 25.61 -11.33
CA GLU A 80 7.34 25.15 -9.94
C GLU A 80 6.91 23.68 -9.83
N SER A 81 5.90 23.25 -10.59
CA SER A 81 5.46 21.86 -10.64
C SER A 81 6.56 20.93 -11.15
N ARG A 82 7.31 21.36 -12.19
CA ARG A 82 8.46 20.62 -12.71
C ARG A 82 9.59 20.55 -11.69
N GLU A 83 9.91 21.64 -11.03
CA GLU A 83 10.94 21.70 -9.98
C GLU A 83 10.57 20.84 -8.77
N MET A 84 9.31 20.89 -8.33
CA MET A 84 8.75 20.04 -7.28
C MET A 84 8.82 18.56 -7.68
N SER A 85 8.46 18.22 -8.91
CA SER A 85 8.53 16.84 -9.40
C SER A 85 9.97 16.34 -9.50
N ALA A 86 10.90 17.17 -9.98
CA ALA A 86 12.31 16.84 -10.07
C ALA A 86 12.94 16.64 -8.69
N SER A 87 12.66 17.54 -7.73
CA SER A 87 13.13 17.40 -6.36
C SER A 87 12.50 16.21 -5.65
N ALA A 88 11.20 15.94 -5.85
CA ALA A 88 10.54 14.74 -5.35
C ALA A 88 11.15 13.46 -5.91
N GLN A 89 11.53 13.43 -7.20
CA GLN A 89 12.25 12.31 -7.80
C GLN A 89 13.64 12.13 -7.18
N LEU A 90 14.40 13.20 -6.96
CA LEU A 90 15.71 13.11 -6.28
C LEU A 90 15.60 12.58 -4.86
N VAL A 91 14.63 13.09 -4.08
CA VAL A 91 14.37 12.59 -2.72
C VAL A 91 13.90 11.15 -2.77
N ARG A 92 13.06 10.79 -3.75
CA ARG A 92 12.64 9.39 -3.95
C ARG A 92 13.86 8.53 -4.25
N ASP A 93 14.70 8.90 -5.21
CA ASP A 93 15.84 8.07 -5.60
C ASP A 93 16.93 8.04 -4.51
N GLU A 94 17.01 9.04 -3.62
CA GLU A 94 17.86 9.02 -2.41
C GLU A 94 17.28 8.10 -1.32
N LYS A 95 15.98 8.22 -1.01
CA LYS A 95 15.31 7.43 0.03
C LYS A 95 15.06 5.98 -0.39
N PHE A 96 14.80 5.78 -1.67
CA PHE A 96 14.72 4.52 -2.39
C PHE A 96 16.01 4.29 -3.17
N GLY A 97 17.15 4.71 -2.62
CA GLY A 97 18.46 4.21 -3.02
C GLY A 97 18.46 2.72 -2.74
N ASP A 98 17.96 1.96 -3.71
CA ASP A 98 17.43 0.60 -3.68
C ASP A 98 18.36 -0.48 -3.12
N SER A 99 19.57 -0.13 -2.71
CA SER A 99 20.45 -1.06 -2.01
C SER A 99 20.20 -1.10 -0.52
N ALA A 100 19.94 0.01 0.19
CA ALA A 100 20.08 -0.02 1.66
C ALA A 100 19.05 -0.92 2.35
N ILE A 101 17.76 -0.79 2.03
CA ILE A 101 16.71 -1.62 2.62
C ILE A 101 16.78 -3.06 2.11
N ILE A 102 17.01 -3.25 0.81
CA ILE A 102 17.11 -4.59 0.21
C ILE A 102 18.33 -5.33 0.74
N LYS A 103 19.49 -4.69 0.80
CA LYS A 103 20.73 -5.25 1.35
C LYS A 103 20.64 -5.53 2.84
N ASP A 104 20.01 -4.66 3.61
CA ASP A 104 19.76 -4.89 5.04
C ASP A 104 18.79 -6.07 5.25
N ALA A 105 17.75 -6.18 4.42
CA ALA A 105 16.86 -7.33 4.43
C ALA A 105 17.56 -8.62 3.99
N GLU A 106 18.42 -8.58 2.97
CA GLU A 106 19.25 -9.70 2.50
C GLU A 106 20.22 -10.16 3.58
N ASN A 107 20.93 -9.23 4.24
CA ASN A 107 21.84 -9.55 5.33
C ASN A 107 21.10 -10.22 6.50
N ARG A 108 19.94 -9.70 6.90
CA ARG A 108 19.11 -10.33 7.95
C ARG A 108 18.62 -11.71 7.53
N ALA A 109 18.23 -11.88 6.27
CA ALA A 109 17.81 -13.18 5.76
C ALA A 109 18.96 -14.19 5.79
N GLU A 110 20.17 -13.77 5.44
CA GLU A 110 21.36 -14.63 5.51
C GLU A 110 21.70 -15.03 6.95
N GLU A 111 21.67 -14.08 7.89
CA GLU A 111 21.90 -14.36 9.31
C GLU A 111 20.91 -15.39 9.87
N VAL A 112 19.63 -15.27 9.51
CA VAL A 112 18.59 -16.22 9.91
C VAL A 112 18.83 -17.60 9.28
N ARG A 113 19.26 -17.65 8.02
CA ARG A 113 19.60 -18.91 7.35
C ARG A 113 20.78 -19.60 8.01
N GLU A 114 21.83 -18.86 8.34
CA GLU A 114 23.03 -19.39 8.98
C GLU A 114 22.71 -19.95 10.37
N LYS A 115 21.99 -19.19 11.21
CA LYS A 115 21.53 -19.67 12.53
C LYS A 115 20.66 -20.92 12.43
N ALA A 116 19.71 -20.95 11.49
CA ALA A 116 18.86 -22.11 11.29
C ALA A 116 19.67 -23.34 10.82
N ALA A 117 20.71 -23.14 10.01
CA ALA A 117 21.61 -24.22 9.59
C ALA A 117 22.46 -24.75 10.74
N GLU A 118 23.00 -23.87 11.59
CA GLU A 118 23.75 -24.24 12.79
C GLU A 118 22.87 -25.03 13.76
N ASP A 119 21.67 -24.52 14.07
CA ASP A 119 20.71 -25.18 14.95
C ASP A 119 20.30 -26.56 14.41
N ALA A 120 20.03 -26.66 13.10
CA ALA A 120 19.72 -27.93 12.47
C ALA A 120 20.87 -28.94 12.60
N GLN A 121 22.11 -28.47 12.44
CA GLN A 121 23.30 -29.33 12.57
C GLN A 121 23.50 -29.80 14.01
N LEU A 122 23.27 -28.94 15.00
CA LEU A 122 23.30 -29.30 16.42
C LEU A 122 22.23 -30.34 16.77
N ILE A 123 21.00 -30.17 16.26
CA ILE A 123 19.90 -31.12 16.46
C ILE A 123 20.26 -32.50 15.89
N VAL A 124 20.80 -32.54 14.66
CA VAL A 124 21.23 -33.80 14.03
C VAL A 124 22.33 -34.47 14.84
N GLN A 125 23.33 -33.71 15.29
CA GLN A 125 24.43 -34.26 16.08
C GLN A 125 23.96 -34.82 17.44
N ASP A 126 23.08 -34.11 18.14
CA ASP A 126 22.52 -34.57 19.42
C ASP A 126 21.62 -35.80 19.22
N ALA A 127 20.80 -35.81 18.16
CA ALA A 127 19.99 -36.96 17.78
C ALA A 127 20.86 -38.19 17.48
N GLN A 128 21.96 -38.03 16.74
CA GLN A 128 22.93 -39.10 16.47
C GLN A 128 23.58 -39.62 17.75
N ARG A 129 23.98 -38.73 18.68
CA ARG A 129 24.58 -39.12 19.96
C ARG A 129 23.59 -39.86 20.86
N LYS A 130 22.33 -39.45 20.86
CA LYS A 130 21.25 -40.15 21.58
C LYS A 130 20.98 -41.53 20.97
N ALA A 131 20.92 -41.61 19.64
CA ALA A 131 20.72 -42.87 18.94
C ALA A 131 21.86 -43.86 19.24
N PHE A 132 23.12 -43.42 19.18
CA PHE A 132 24.27 -44.26 19.49
C PHE A 132 24.21 -44.82 20.91
N ARG A 133 23.96 -43.96 21.91
CA ARG A 133 23.82 -44.41 23.31
C ARG A 133 22.66 -45.38 23.51
N MET A 134 21.56 -45.18 22.79
CA MET A 134 20.40 -46.08 22.86
C MET A 134 20.73 -47.46 22.30
N VAL A 135 21.47 -47.53 21.17
CA VAL A 135 21.92 -48.79 20.58
C VAL A 135 22.90 -49.50 21.51
N GLU A 136 23.92 -48.79 22.01
CA GLU A 136 24.91 -49.35 22.94
C GLU A 136 24.24 -49.89 24.21
N GLN A 137 23.30 -49.15 24.80
CA GLN A 137 22.54 -49.62 25.95
C GLN A 137 21.69 -50.86 25.61
N ALA A 138 21.01 -50.86 24.46
CA ALA A 138 20.19 -51.98 24.03
C ALA A 138 21.01 -53.25 23.78
N GLU A 139 22.22 -53.11 23.22
CA GLU A 139 23.17 -54.20 23.03
C GLU A 139 23.63 -54.77 24.37
N SER A 140 24.05 -53.90 25.31
CA SER A 140 24.44 -54.30 26.66
C SER A 140 23.30 -55.02 27.40
N ASP A 141 22.08 -54.49 27.33
CA ASP A 141 20.91 -55.09 27.98
C ASP A 141 20.51 -56.43 27.34
N SER A 142 20.75 -56.58 26.03
CA SER A 142 20.52 -57.83 25.30
C SER A 142 21.56 -58.89 25.70
N GLU A 143 22.83 -58.53 25.76
CA GLU A 143 23.93 -59.39 26.22
C GLU A 143 23.68 -59.89 27.65
N ALA A 144 23.32 -58.98 28.56
CA ALA A 144 23.02 -59.30 29.96
C ALA A 144 21.82 -60.25 30.07
N ARG A 145 20.75 -60.01 29.31
CA ARG A 145 19.58 -60.91 29.27
C ARG A 145 19.92 -62.28 28.71
N ARG A 146 20.72 -62.36 27.65
CA ARG A 146 21.14 -63.65 27.06
C ARG A 146 21.99 -64.45 28.04
N SER A 147 22.99 -63.82 28.64
CA SER A 147 23.83 -64.45 29.66
C SER A 147 23.04 -64.93 30.87
N GLY A 148 22.06 -64.14 31.33
CA GLY A 148 21.17 -64.53 32.42
C GLY A 148 20.27 -65.71 32.06
N ALA A 149 19.70 -65.72 30.85
CA ALA A 149 18.87 -66.83 30.36
C ALA A 149 19.67 -68.13 30.20
N ASP A 150 20.89 -68.03 29.66
CA ASP A 150 21.79 -69.19 29.50
C ASP A 150 22.16 -69.78 30.86
N ARG A 151 22.47 -68.92 31.86
CA ARG A 151 22.77 -69.36 33.22
C ARG A 151 21.57 -70.04 33.87
N TYR A 152 20.39 -69.45 33.74
CA TYR A 152 19.16 -70.05 34.26
C TYR A 152 18.86 -71.41 33.60
N ALA A 153 19.04 -71.51 32.27
CA ALA A 153 18.87 -72.78 31.56
C ALA A 153 19.84 -73.86 32.07
N LEU A 154 21.10 -73.50 32.34
CA LEU A 154 22.08 -74.41 32.93
C LEU A 154 21.68 -74.87 34.33
N GLU A 155 21.23 -73.95 35.20
CA GLU A 155 20.76 -74.29 36.55
C GLU A 155 19.57 -75.27 36.51
N VAL A 156 18.59 -75.02 35.63
CA VAL A 156 17.43 -75.91 35.45
C VAL A 156 17.85 -77.28 34.92
N LEU A 157 18.74 -77.33 33.92
CA LEU A 157 19.24 -78.59 33.37
C LEU A 157 20.03 -79.40 34.40
N HIS A 158 20.85 -78.74 35.22
CA HIS A 158 21.60 -79.41 36.28
C HIS A 158 20.68 -79.94 37.39
N SER A 159 19.67 -79.17 37.80
CA SER A 159 18.66 -79.65 38.75
C SER A 159 17.86 -80.86 38.21
N LEU A 160 17.56 -80.86 36.91
CA LEU A 160 16.92 -82.00 36.25
C LEU A 160 17.84 -83.23 36.23
N GLU A 161 19.13 -83.05 35.94
CA GLU A 161 20.15 -84.10 35.97
C GLU A 161 20.29 -84.74 37.36
N GLU A 162 20.36 -83.92 38.41
CA GLU A 162 20.41 -84.39 39.80
C GLU A 162 19.15 -85.20 40.16
N SER A 163 17.98 -84.71 39.75
CA SER A 163 16.70 -85.39 39.97
C SER A 163 16.64 -86.75 39.26
N MET A 164 17.08 -86.80 38.00
CA MET A 164 17.17 -88.06 37.23
C MET A 164 18.16 -89.04 37.86
N SER A 165 19.31 -88.56 38.33
CA SER A 165 20.31 -89.39 39.01
C SER A 165 19.76 -90.00 40.30
N SER A 166 19.00 -89.22 41.08
CA SER A 166 18.28 -89.70 42.26
C SER A 166 17.25 -90.78 41.90
N TRP A 167 16.44 -90.56 40.85
CA TRP A 167 15.48 -91.56 40.39
C TRP A 167 16.13 -92.85 39.90
N ILE A 168 17.24 -92.77 39.15
CA ILE A 168 18.00 -93.95 38.72
C ILE A 168 18.54 -94.72 39.93
N SER A 169 19.06 -94.02 40.95
CA SER A 169 19.53 -94.63 42.19
C SER A 169 18.42 -95.36 42.95
N GLN A 170 17.23 -94.77 43.02
CA GLN A 170 16.05 -95.40 43.62
C GLN A 170 15.59 -96.63 42.83
N VAL A 171 15.58 -96.55 41.49
CA VAL A 171 15.24 -97.70 40.62
C VAL A 171 16.24 -98.83 40.81
N ARG A 172 17.56 -98.55 40.89
CA ARG A 172 18.60 -99.56 41.16
C ARG A 172 18.40 -100.23 42.51
N THR A 173 18.26 -99.44 43.58
CA THR A 173 17.98 -99.95 44.93
C THR A 173 16.71 -100.82 44.94
N GLY A 174 15.67 -100.41 44.21
CA GLY A 174 14.44 -101.19 44.04
C GLY A 174 14.68 -102.53 43.32
N LEU A 175 15.43 -102.55 42.22
CA LEU A 175 15.79 -103.77 41.50
C LEU A 175 16.64 -104.72 42.34
N ASP A 176 17.65 -104.21 43.06
CA ASP A 176 18.52 -105.00 43.95
C ASP A 176 17.68 -105.67 45.04
N SER A 177 16.73 -104.93 45.65
CA SER A 177 15.83 -105.47 46.67
C SER A 177 14.91 -106.57 46.15
N LEU A 178 14.53 -106.54 44.86
CA LEU A 178 13.73 -107.60 44.23
C LEU A 178 14.57 -108.82 43.86
N GLN A 179 15.84 -108.64 43.46
CA GLN A 179 16.78 -109.73 43.19
C GLN A 179 17.16 -110.49 44.45
N ASP A 180 17.45 -109.79 45.55
CA ASP A 180 17.72 -110.41 46.85
C ASP A 180 16.52 -111.23 47.35
N ASN A 181 15.30 -110.78 47.07
CA ASN A 181 14.06 -111.46 47.47
C ASN A 181 13.68 -112.64 46.54
N SER A 182 14.34 -112.79 45.39
CA SER A 182 14.12 -113.90 44.44
C SER A 182 15.27 -114.92 44.41
N GLY A 183 16.35 -114.67 45.16
CA GLY A 183 17.48 -115.58 45.39
C GLY A 183 17.39 -116.42 46.68
N ASN A 184 16.26 -116.38 47.39
CA ASN A 184 15.97 -117.14 48.61
C ASN A 184 14.65 -117.92 48.44
#